data_AF-A0A388NS07-F1
#
_entry.id   AF-A0A388NS07-F1
#
_cell.length_a   1.000
_cell.length_b   1.000
_cell.length_c   1.000
_cell.angle_alpha   90.00
_cell.angle_beta   90.00
_cell.angle_gamma   90.00
#
_symmetry.space_group_name_H-M   'P 1'
#
loop_
_entity.id
_entity.type
_entity.pdbx_description
1 polymer ?
#
loop_
_entity_poly.entity_id
_entity_poly.type
_entity_poly.pdbx_seq_one_letter_code
_entity_poly.pdbx_strand_id
1 'polypeptide(L)' 'MSGHSKWATTKHKKAIIDSRRAKNFAKLIKAIEVSARSGGADVSGNPTLFDAIAKAKKTRYQRRILIVR' A
#
# COMPACT_ATOMS: atom_id res chain seq x y z
N MET A 1 10.13 25.13 25.49
CA MET A 1 9.28 23.93 25.48
C MET A 1 8.18 24.11 24.45
N SER A 2 8.33 23.51 23.27
CA SER A 2 7.35 23.58 22.17
C SER A 2 6.82 22.17 21.87
N GLY A 3 6.27 21.53 22.91
CA GLY A 3 5.93 20.10 22.91
C GLY A 3 4.51 19.76 22.46
N HIS A 4 3.60 20.73 22.32
CA HIS A 4 2.17 20.44 22.28
C HIS A 4 1.56 20.31 20.86
N SER A 5 2.18 20.86 19.82
CA SER A 5 1.58 20.90 18.47
C SER A 5 2.24 19.97 17.44
N LYS A 6 3.46 19.49 17.72
CA LYS A 6 4.19 18.56 16.83
C LYS A 6 3.48 17.20 16.73
N TRP A 7 2.98 16.66 17.85
CA TRP A 7 2.27 15.39 17.85
C TRP A 7 0.91 15.47 17.15
N ALA A 8 0.12 16.52 17.42
CA ALA A 8 -1.17 16.74 16.77
C ALA A 8 -1.03 16.83 15.24
N THR A 9 -0.02 17.58 14.77
CA THR A 9 0.25 17.72 13.33
C THR A 9 0.72 16.41 12.70
N THR A 10 1.56 15.65 13.41
CA THR A 10 2.06 14.35 12.95
C THR A 10 0.92 13.33 12.87
N LYS A 11 0.02 13.31 13.86
CA LYS A 11 -1.16 12.44 13.88
C LYS A 11 -2.08 12.72 12.68
N HIS A 12 -2.36 13.99 12.40
CA HIS A 12 -3.23 14.35 11.27
C HIS A 12 -2.61 13.98 9.92
N LYS A 13 -1.32 14.31 9.71
CA LYS A 13 -0.59 13.93 8.49
C LYS A 13 -0.54 12.40 8.32
N LYS A 14 -0.29 11.65 9.40
CA LYS A 14 -0.28 10.19 9.39
C LYS A 14 -1.65 9.62 9.03
N ALA A 15 -2.74 10.13 9.61
CA ALA A 15 -4.09 9.66 9.29
C ALA A 15 -4.46 9.86 7.81
N ILE A 16 -4.07 10.98 7.20
CA ILE A 16 -4.29 11.24 5.77
C ILE A 16 -3.48 10.26 4.92
N ILE A 17 -2.20 10.05 5.26
CA ILE A 17 -1.32 9.14 4.53
C ILE A 17 -1.82 7.70 4.65
N ASP A 18 -2.23 7.27 5.84
CA ASP A 18 -2.74 5.93 6.09
C ASP A 18 -4.09 5.69 5.38
N SER A 19 -4.98 6.69 5.35
CA SER A 19 -6.23 6.62 4.57
C SER A 19 -5.98 6.46 3.07
N ARG A 20 -5.04 7.23 2.51
CA ARG A 20 -4.64 7.10 1.10
C ARG A 20 -4.00 5.75 0.80
N ARG A 21 -3.14 5.26 1.71
CA ARG A 21 -2.51 3.94 1.60
C ARG A 21 -3.54 2.81 1.66
N ALA A 22 -4.51 2.87 2.57
CA ALA A 22 -5.56 1.86 2.70
C ALA A 22 -6.39 1.75 1.42
N LYS A 23 -6.79 2.88 0.82
CA LYS A 23 -7.52 2.90 -0.47
C LYS A 23 -6.71 2.28 -1.61
N ASN A 24 -5.41 2.59 -1.70
CA ASN A 24 -4.55 2.02 -2.73
C ASN A 24 -4.31 0.52 -2.52
N PHE A 25 -4.19 0.08 -1.28
CA PHE A 25 -4.02 -1.34 -0.95
C PHE A 25 -5.27 -2.16 -1.30
N ALA A 26 -6.46 -1.65 -1.00
CA ALA A 26 -7.72 -2.29 -1.38
C ALA A 26 -7.86 -2.46 -2.90
N LYS A 27 -7.46 -1.46 -3.69
CA LYS A 27 -7.44 -1.54 -5.16
C LYS A 27 -6.47 -2.61 -5.67
N LEU A 28 -5.28 -2.71 -5.06
CA LEU A 28 -4.28 -3.71 -5.44
C LEU A 28 -4.75 -5.13 -5.13
N ILE A 29 -5.35 -5.37 -3.97
CA ILE A 29 -5.94 -6.69 -3.63
C ILE A 29 -7.01 -7.07 -4.66
N LYS A 30 -7.95 -6.17 -4.93
CA LYS A 30 -9.02 -6.44 -5.89
C LYS A 30 -8.48 -6.70 -7.31
N ALA A 31 -7.41 -6.00 -7.71
CA ALA A 31 -6.75 -6.26 -8.98
C ALA A 31 -6.08 -7.65 -9.03
N ILE A 32 -5.45 -8.09 -7.93
CA ILE A 32 -4.86 -9.43 -7.81
C ILE A 32 -5.94 -10.53 -7.80
N GLU A 33 -7.04 -10.32 -7.09
CA GLU A 33 -8.17 -11.26 -7.05
C GLU A 33 -8.82 -11.42 -8.42
N VAL A 34 -9.03 -10.32 -9.14
CA VAL A 34 -9.62 -10.36 -10.49
C VAL A 34 -8.65 -11.01 -11.48
N SER A 35 -7.35 -10.67 -11.45
CA SER A 35 -6.38 -11.28 -12.35
C SER A 35 -6.17 -12.77 -12.07
N ALA A 36 -6.18 -13.19 -10.81
CA ALA A 36 -6.15 -14.60 -10.43
C ALA A 36 -7.42 -15.36 -10.85
N ARG A 37 -8.60 -14.71 -10.79
CA ARG A 37 -9.86 -15.32 -11.23
C ARG A 37 -9.95 -15.46 -12.75
N SER A 38 -9.49 -14.47 -13.51
CA SER A 38 -9.55 -14.49 -14.97
C SER A 38 -8.45 -15.30 -15.65
N GLY A 39 -7.25 -15.37 -15.07
CA GLY A 39 -6.09 -15.99 -15.70
C GLY A 39 -5.57 -17.27 -15.04
N GLY A 40 -6.28 -17.79 -14.04
CA GLY A 40 -5.80 -18.90 -13.21
C GLY A 40 -4.76 -18.45 -12.17
N ALA A 41 -4.45 -19.34 -11.23
CA ALA A 41 -3.53 -19.07 -10.11
C ALA A 41 -2.05 -19.01 -10.51
N ASP A 42 -1.71 -19.29 -11.77
CA ASP A 42 -0.34 -19.38 -12.25
C ASP A 42 0.23 -18.02 -12.67
N VAL A 43 1.14 -17.51 -11.85
CA VAL A 43 1.89 -16.26 -12.06
C VAL A 43 2.76 -16.30 -13.32
N SER A 44 3.11 -17.50 -13.81
CA SER A 44 3.95 -17.68 -15.00
C SER A 44 3.18 -17.56 -16.32
N GLY A 45 1.86 -17.76 -16.31
CA GLY A 45 1.00 -17.65 -17.49
C GLY A 45 0.29 -16.30 -17.62
N ASN A 46 0.29 -15.49 -16.56
CA ASN A 46 -0.46 -14.24 -16.52
C ASN A 46 0.43 -13.02 -16.18
N PRO A 47 0.86 -12.24 -17.19
CA PRO A 47 1.65 -11.03 -16.99
C PRO A 47 0.95 -10.00 -16.09
N THR A 48 -0.39 -9.94 -16.12
CA THR A 48 -1.16 -9.00 -15.29
C THR A 48 -1.12 -9.35 -13.80
N LEU A 49 -1.04 -10.65 -13.46
CA LEU A 49 -0.89 -11.11 -12.09
C LEU A 49 0.52 -10.83 -11.58
N PHE A 50 1.55 -11.05 -12.40
CA PHE A 50 2.94 -10.72 -12.07
C PHE A 50 3.11 -9.22 -11.79
N ASP A 51 2.61 -8.34 -12.68
CA ASP A 51 2.68 -6.89 -12.51
C ASP A 51 1.93 -6.41 -11.28
N ALA A 52 0.73 -6.97 -11.02
CA ALA A 52 -0.05 -6.65 -9.82
C ALA A 52 0.69 -7.03 -8.53
N ILE A 53 1.34 -8.20 -8.50
CA ILE A 53 2.16 -8.67 -7.38
C ILE A 53 3.42 -7.81 -7.21
N ALA A 54 4.10 -7.46 -8.30
CA ALA A 54 5.28 -6.60 -8.28
C ALA A 54 4.95 -5.20 -7.73
N LYS A 55 3.82 -4.64 -8.17
CA LYS A 55 3.31 -3.35 -7.69
C LYS A 55 2.93 -3.41 -6.20
N ALA A 56 2.25 -4.48 -5.77
CA ALA A 56 1.94 -4.71 -4.37
C ALA A 56 3.19 -4.86 -3.48
N LYS A 57 4.21 -5.61 -3.94
CA LYS A 57 5.49 -5.75 -3.24
C LYS A 57 6.19 -4.39 -3.09
N LYS A 58 6.23 -3.56 -4.14
CA LYS A 58 6.82 -2.21 -4.10
C LYS A 58 6.11 -1.29 -3.10
N THR A 59 4.77 -1.33 -3.05
CA THR A 59 3.99 -0.59 -2.05
C THR A 59 4.26 -1.05 -0.62
N ARG A 60 4.50 -2.36 -0.40
CA ARG A 60 4.92 -2.92 0.89
C ARG A 60 6.30 -2.42 1.34
N TYR A 61 7.26 -2.25 0.43
CA TYR A 61 8.62 -1.82 0.81
C TYR A 61 8.74 -0.30 1.09
N GLN A 62 7.78 0.51 0.66
CA GLN A 62 7.66 1.94 1.03
C GLN A 62 7.34 2.17 2.53
N ARG A 63 7.26 1.11 3.34
CA ARG A 63 7.02 1.13 4.79
C ARG A 63 8.11 1.84 5.62
N ARG A 64 9.24 2.27 5.03
CA ARG A 64 10.43 2.69 5.79
C ARG A 64 10.67 4.20 5.92
N ILE A 65 9.64 5.04 5.80
CA ILE A 65 9.75 6.46 6.12
C ILE A 65 8.47 6.88 6.87
N LEU A 66 8.55 6.99 8.21
CA LEU A 66 7.92 8.03 9.04
C LEU A 66 7.82 7.79 10.57
N ILE A 67 8.39 6.73 11.18
CA ILE A 67 8.26 6.53 12.66
C ILE A 67 9.57 6.10 13.36
N VAL A 68 10.74 6.50 12.88
CA VAL A 68 11.95 6.48 13.73
C VAL A 68 12.80 7.72 13.43
N ARG A 69 12.40 8.86 13.99
CA ARG A 69 13.27 9.89 14.60
C ARG A 69 12.43 11.03 15.17
#